data_AF-A0AAD8G8L5-F1
#
_entry.id   AF-A0AAD8G8L5-F1
#
_cell.length_a   1.000
_cell.length_b   1.000
_cell.length_c   1.000
_cell.angle_alpha   90.00
_cell.angle_beta   90.00
_cell.angle_gamma   90.00
#
_symmetry.space_group_name_H-M   'P 1'
#
loop_
_entity.id
_entity.type
_entity.pdbx_description
1 polymer ?
#
loop_
_entity_poly.entity_id
_entity_poly.type
_entity_poly.pdbx_seq_one_letter_code
_entity_poly.pdbx_strand_id
1 'polypeptide(L)'
;MAEEESDHESERLREELDSSLEHGVRDENGLPSKYYCFKFCQVVEEYAGRWQVPLPQLQVFQIALCCFTKGTATFPAECEQIQYVLSSLALSFFELLLFFGKDEFIEDPLKDIIESFQECYTTLARYKNVYLKLVKQIIKEGGPWENPVLKAVLKETPQPQETVDMYLNSEIPAFFEIRVRYLLACERIEEAVALSKCCIPHPEVGTNLYFHQAYLTCLFKASLRDHLHKEMARINSKDAVEIICNAEREEKDEVLLGLCRAFLIQQLETGNMYYIWDLIFIWSKLQLRANSSKQDFLEECQQLLLAATNVKMIFPFMKAIETELGDEGLQMKKVSDRAMPSQDWRCCAP
;
A
#
# COMPACT_ATOMS: atom_id res chain seq x y z
N MET A 1 18.32 28.35 20.32
CA MET A 1 17.11 28.69 19.55
C MET A 1 16.46 27.46 18.93
N ALA A 2 17.04 26.76 17.94
CA ALA A 2 16.40 25.56 17.39
C ALA A 2 16.36 24.36 18.36
N GLU A 3 17.43 24.13 19.13
CA GLU A 3 17.47 23.08 20.17
C GLU A 3 16.52 23.39 21.35
N GLU A 4 16.51 24.65 21.82
CA GLU A 4 15.62 25.08 22.91
C GLU A 4 14.12 25.02 22.54
N GLU A 5 13.78 25.23 21.27
CA GLU A 5 12.42 25.12 20.75
C GLU A 5 11.99 23.64 20.63
N SER A 6 12.91 22.77 20.20
CA SER A 6 12.73 21.31 20.16
C SER A 6 12.53 20.70 21.55
N ASP A 7 13.28 21.16 22.54
CA ASP A 7 13.14 20.71 23.94
C ASP A 7 11.80 21.15 24.53
N HIS A 8 11.35 22.37 24.22
CA HIS A 8 10.08 22.89 24.73
C HIS A 8 8.87 22.20 24.09
N GLU A 9 8.92 21.86 22.81
CA GLU A 9 7.88 21.05 22.16
C GLU A 9 7.84 19.62 22.69
N SER A 10 9.01 19.04 22.98
CA SER A 10 9.11 17.70 23.57
C SER A 10 8.45 17.63 24.94
N GLU A 11 8.62 18.66 25.78
CA GLU A 11 7.98 18.71 27.10
C GLU A 11 6.46 18.88 26.99
N ARG A 12 5.97 19.76 26.10
CA ARG A 12 4.52 19.93 25.86
C ARG A 12 3.87 18.63 25.40
N LEU A 13 4.52 17.89 24.49
CA LEU A 13 4.05 16.59 24.05
C LEU A 13 3.90 15.62 25.24
N ARG A 14 4.89 15.56 26.14
CA ARG A 14 4.83 14.71 27.34
C ARG A 14 3.64 15.07 28.22
N GLU A 15 3.47 16.37 28.52
CA GLU A 15 2.38 16.86 29.35
C GLU A 15 0.99 16.51 28.77
N GLU A 16 0.79 16.67 27.46
CA GLU A 16 -0.48 16.35 26.80
C GLU A 16 -0.77 14.84 26.78
N LEU A 17 0.25 14.01 26.56
CA LEU A 17 0.11 12.55 26.59
C LEU A 17 -0.17 12.03 28.00
N ASP A 18 0.47 12.60 29.02
CA ASP A 18 0.23 12.24 30.42
C ASP A 18 -1.16 12.70 30.88
N SER A 19 -1.62 13.89 30.47
CA SER A 19 -3.00 14.36 30.72
C SER A 19 -4.04 13.43 30.08
N SER A 20 -3.78 12.90 28.89
CA SER A 20 -4.67 11.95 28.21
C SER A 20 -4.88 10.66 29.00
N LEU A 21 -3.88 10.22 29.76
CA LEU A 21 -3.97 9.07 30.66
C LEU A 21 -4.90 9.36 31.84
N GLU A 22 -4.76 10.52 32.49
CA GLU A 22 -5.56 10.90 33.66
C GLU A 22 -7.06 10.99 33.35
N HIS A 23 -7.39 11.51 32.16
CA HIS A 23 -8.77 11.61 31.70
C HIS A 23 -9.35 10.24 31.29
N GLY A 24 -8.55 9.38 30.67
CA GLY A 24 -8.98 8.03 30.29
C GLY A 24 -9.31 7.12 31.48
N VAL A 25 -8.62 7.29 32.62
CA VAL A 25 -8.87 6.52 33.84
C VAL A 25 -10.17 6.95 34.55
N ARG A 26 -10.66 8.18 34.32
CA ARG A 26 -11.85 8.75 34.99
C ARG A 26 -13.17 8.50 34.25
N ASP A 27 -13.15 7.98 33.03
CA ASP A 27 -14.37 7.69 32.26
C ASP A 27 -15.04 6.40 32.77
N GLU A 28 -16.02 6.56 33.67
CA GLU A 28 -16.81 5.45 34.25
C GLU A 28 -17.87 4.88 33.28
N ASN A 29 -18.06 5.48 32.09
CA ASN A 29 -19.16 5.15 31.16
C ASN A 29 -18.73 4.39 29.88
N GLY A 30 -17.47 3.95 29.76
CA GLY A 30 -16.93 3.21 28.61
C GLY A 30 -15.58 2.53 28.87
N LEU A 31 -15.07 1.73 27.92
CA LEU A 31 -13.77 1.01 28.02
C LEU A 31 -12.60 2.00 28.12
N PRO A 32 -11.96 2.18 29.29
CA PRO A 32 -10.95 3.23 29.54
C PRO A 32 -9.75 3.18 28.56
N SER A 33 -9.37 1.98 28.13
CA SER A 33 -8.28 1.76 27.16
C SER A 33 -8.59 2.33 25.77
N LYS A 34 -9.85 2.29 25.34
CA LYS A 34 -10.25 2.76 24.00
C LYS A 34 -10.16 4.28 23.90
N TYR A 35 -10.68 4.98 24.91
CA TYR A 35 -10.61 6.43 24.96
C TYR A 35 -9.15 6.90 25.06
N TYR A 36 -8.37 6.28 25.96
CA TYR A 36 -6.94 6.57 26.10
C TYR A 36 -6.20 6.38 24.78
N CYS A 37 -6.33 5.20 24.14
CA CYS A 37 -5.64 4.92 22.87
C CYS A 37 -6.05 5.88 21.75
N PHE A 38 -7.33 6.24 21.67
CA PHE A 38 -7.82 7.21 20.68
C PHE A 38 -7.19 8.59 20.89
N LYS A 39 -7.21 9.10 22.13
CA LYS A 39 -6.61 10.40 22.46
C LYS A 39 -5.10 10.41 22.30
N PHE A 40 -4.44 9.34 22.71
CA PHE A 40 -3.01 9.14 22.48
C PHE A 40 -2.67 9.24 20.99
N CYS A 41 -3.36 8.48 20.12
CA CYS A 41 -3.08 8.53 18.67
C CYS A 41 -3.33 9.92 18.09
N GLN A 42 -4.41 10.59 18.49
CA GLN A 42 -4.74 11.94 18.02
C GLN A 42 -3.60 12.93 18.31
N VAL A 43 -3.05 12.92 19.53
CA VAL A 43 -1.95 13.82 19.92
C VAL A 43 -0.67 13.46 19.16
N VAL A 44 -0.33 12.16 19.08
CA VAL A 44 0.90 11.72 18.38
C VAL A 44 0.85 12.08 16.89
N GLU A 45 -0.29 11.87 16.22
CA GLU A 45 -0.48 12.22 14.82
C GLU A 45 -0.34 13.74 14.59
N GLU A 46 -0.89 14.56 15.48
CA GLU A 46 -0.76 16.01 15.39
C GLU A 46 0.71 16.45 15.48
N TYR A 47 1.43 15.97 16.50
CA TYR A 47 2.82 16.36 16.73
C TYR A 47 3.77 15.80 15.66
N ALA A 48 3.58 14.54 15.24
CA ALA A 48 4.39 13.95 14.18
C ALA A 48 4.16 14.64 12.81
N GLY A 49 2.93 15.10 12.56
CA GLY A 49 2.56 15.82 11.33
C GLY A 49 3.14 17.23 11.20
N ARG A 50 3.65 17.83 12.29
CA ARG A 50 4.35 19.13 12.25
C ARG A 50 5.71 19.04 11.57
N TRP A 51 6.30 17.84 11.53
CA TRP A 51 7.63 17.59 11.00
C TRP A 51 7.58 16.96 9.62
N GLN A 52 8.50 17.38 8.76
CA GLN A 52 8.67 16.84 7.40
C GLN A 52 9.98 16.04 7.24
N VAL A 53 10.73 15.89 8.34
CA VAL A 53 12.05 15.24 8.37
C VAL A 53 12.04 14.08 9.37
N PRO A 54 12.74 12.95 9.06
CA PRO A 54 12.55 11.72 9.82
C PRO A 54 13.02 11.76 11.28
N LEU A 55 14.12 12.47 11.57
CA LEU A 55 14.74 12.45 12.89
C LEU A 55 13.87 13.15 13.96
N PRO A 56 13.34 14.37 13.74
CA PRO A 56 12.35 14.97 14.65
C PRO A 56 11.07 14.12 14.81
N GLN A 57 10.60 13.47 13.75
CA GLN A 57 9.46 12.55 13.86
C GLN A 57 9.79 11.36 14.77
N LEU A 58 10.99 10.78 14.64
CA LEU A 58 11.45 9.72 15.54
C LEU A 58 11.54 10.17 16.99
N GLN A 59 11.91 11.41 17.27
CA GLN A 59 11.90 11.97 18.63
C GLN A 59 10.47 12.05 19.19
N VAL A 60 9.49 12.49 18.38
CA VAL A 60 8.07 12.45 18.76
C VAL A 60 7.64 11.02 19.09
N PHE A 61 7.98 10.04 18.24
CA PHE A 61 7.63 8.64 18.48
C PHE A 61 8.37 8.02 19.67
N GLN A 62 9.61 8.43 19.95
CA GLN A 62 10.36 8.03 21.14
C GLN A 62 9.64 8.49 22.41
N ILE A 63 9.25 9.76 22.48
CA ILE A 63 8.50 10.34 23.59
C ILE A 63 7.15 9.63 23.74
N ALA A 64 6.43 9.47 22.62
CA ALA A 64 5.16 8.78 22.58
C ALA A 64 5.26 7.35 23.14
N LEU A 65 6.26 6.58 22.73
CA LEU A 65 6.49 5.22 23.20
C LEU A 65 6.82 5.18 24.71
N CYS A 66 7.61 6.13 25.20
CA CYS A 66 7.92 6.26 26.62
C CYS A 66 6.66 6.53 27.45
N CYS A 67 5.85 7.52 27.05
CA CYS A 67 4.58 7.84 27.70
C CYS A 67 3.58 6.69 27.62
N PHE A 68 3.48 6.03 26.46
CA PHE A 68 2.62 4.86 26.27
C PHE A 68 3.02 3.70 27.18
N THR A 69 4.32 3.47 27.36
CA THR A 69 4.84 2.44 28.28
C THR A 69 4.38 2.70 29.73
N LYS A 70 4.47 3.95 30.19
CA LYS A 70 3.99 4.34 31.52
C LYS A 70 2.48 4.21 31.64
N GLY A 71 1.74 4.75 30.67
CA GLY A 71 0.28 4.79 30.69
C GLY A 71 -0.38 3.43 30.53
N THR A 72 0.30 2.49 29.88
CA THR A 72 -0.26 1.16 29.66
C THR A 72 -0.01 0.18 30.79
N ALA A 73 0.86 0.49 31.76
CA ALA A 73 1.26 -0.41 32.85
C ALA A 73 0.07 -1.08 33.58
N THR A 74 -1.05 -0.38 33.71
CA THR A 74 -2.27 -0.82 34.40
C THR A 74 -3.24 -1.63 33.54
N PHE A 75 -3.10 -1.63 32.20
CA PHE A 75 -4.00 -2.34 31.31
C PHE A 75 -3.62 -3.82 31.10
N PRO A 76 -4.61 -4.72 30.88
CA PRO A 76 -4.37 -6.14 30.59
C PRO A 76 -3.57 -6.39 29.30
N ALA A 77 -2.84 -7.50 29.24
CA ALA A 77 -2.00 -7.87 28.10
C ALA A 77 -2.80 -8.21 26.82
N GLU A 78 -4.05 -8.63 26.99
CA GLU A 78 -4.97 -9.03 25.92
C GLU A 78 -5.76 -7.86 25.34
N CYS A 79 -5.48 -6.61 25.74
CA CYS A 79 -6.21 -5.44 25.27
C CYS A 79 -5.95 -5.16 23.78
N GLU A 80 -6.95 -5.38 22.93
CA GLU A 80 -6.89 -5.18 21.48
C GLU A 80 -6.52 -3.74 21.09
N GLN A 81 -7.03 -2.75 21.82
CA GLN A 81 -6.72 -1.34 21.51
C GLN A 81 -5.23 -1.04 21.70
N ILE A 82 -4.61 -1.63 22.72
CA ILE A 82 -3.16 -1.49 22.95
C ILE A 82 -2.37 -2.22 21.87
N GLN A 83 -2.80 -3.42 21.49
CA GLN A 83 -2.16 -4.16 20.38
C GLN A 83 -2.17 -3.35 19.09
N TYR A 84 -3.28 -2.68 18.79
CA TYR A 84 -3.41 -1.83 17.62
C TYR A 84 -2.42 -0.65 17.66
N VAL A 85 -2.41 0.11 18.77
CA VAL A 85 -1.51 1.26 18.93
C VAL A 85 -0.04 0.84 18.85
N LEU A 86 0.34 -0.28 19.48
CA LEU A 86 1.71 -0.81 19.39
C LEU A 86 2.10 -1.19 17.97
N SER A 87 1.18 -1.79 17.21
CA SER A 87 1.43 -2.15 15.81
C SER A 87 1.61 -0.90 14.96
N SER A 88 0.76 0.12 15.15
CA SER A 88 0.84 1.40 14.46
C SER A 88 2.16 2.13 14.77
N LEU A 89 2.49 2.29 16.06
CA LEU A 89 3.76 2.89 16.49
C LEU A 89 4.96 2.15 15.89
N ALA A 90 4.96 0.82 15.91
CA ALA A 90 6.05 0.03 15.35
C ALA A 90 6.20 0.23 13.84
N LEU A 91 5.09 0.30 13.09
CA LEU A 91 5.12 0.57 11.65
C LEU A 91 5.66 1.97 11.35
N SER A 92 5.18 3.01 12.05
CA SER A 92 5.68 4.38 11.87
C SER A 92 7.16 4.50 12.25
N PHE A 93 7.58 3.85 13.34
CA PHE A 93 8.99 3.83 13.74
C PHE A 93 9.86 3.15 12.68
N PHE A 94 9.42 2.00 12.18
CA PHE A 94 10.12 1.26 11.11
C PHE A 94 10.25 2.07 9.82
N GLU A 95 9.16 2.72 9.38
CA GLU A 95 9.14 3.58 8.19
C GLU A 95 10.18 4.70 8.28
N LEU A 96 10.27 5.35 9.45
CA LEU A 96 11.25 6.42 9.66
C LEU A 96 12.69 5.90 9.74
N LEU A 97 12.90 4.69 10.28
CA LEU A 97 14.21 4.06 10.31
C LEU A 97 14.77 3.76 8.91
N LEU A 98 13.92 3.68 7.87
CA LEU A 98 14.37 3.46 6.50
C LEU A 98 15.29 4.57 5.97
N PHE A 99 15.20 5.77 6.53
CA PHE A 99 15.98 6.94 6.12
C PHE A 99 17.42 6.93 6.61
N PHE A 100 17.77 6.03 7.54
CA PHE A 100 19.07 6.01 8.19
C PHE A 100 19.90 4.81 7.76
N GLY A 101 21.17 5.06 7.45
CA GLY A 101 22.17 4.05 7.19
C GLY A 101 22.74 3.45 8.46
N LYS A 102 23.47 2.34 8.32
CA LYS A 102 24.08 1.62 9.45
C LYS A 102 24.96 2.52 10.33
N ASP A 103 25.74 3.40 9.72
CA ASP A 103 26.70 4.23 10.44
C ASP A 103 26.00 5.27 11.32
N GLU A 104 24.78 5.70 10.96
CA GLU A 104 23.99 6.65 11.74
C GLU A 104 23.39 6.01 13.01
N PHE A 105 23.20 4.69 13.05
CA PHE A 105 22.61 3.99 14.21
C PHE A 105 23.48 4.05 15.48
N ILE A 106 24.76 4.39 15.34
CA ILE A 106 25.70 4.54 16.46
C ILE A 106 25.96 6.00 16.82
N GLU A 107 25.38 6.94 16.08
CA GLU A 107 25.55 8.37 16.26
C GLU A 107 24.36 9.00 16.99
N ASP A 108 24.64 9.99 17.82
CA ASP A 108 23.61 10.78 18.50
C ASP A 108 22.95 11.74 17.50
N PRO A 109 21.63 11.97 17.56
CA PRO A 109 20.70 11.52 18.61
C PRO A 109 19.97 10.19 18.29
N LEU A 110 20.23 9.56 17.14
CA LEU A 110 19.52 8.34 16.74
C LEU A 110 19.82 7.17 17.68
N LYS A 111 21.07 7.06 18.16
CA LYS A 111 21.47 6.08 19.16
C LYS A 111 20.62 6.17 20.43
N ASP A 112 20.43 7.36 21.01
CA ASP A 112 19.62 7.57 22.21
C ASP A 112 18.14 7.20 22.00
N ILE A 113 17.60 7.52 20.81
CA ILE A 113 16.25 7.13 20.40
C ILE A 113 16.10 5.61 20.37
N ILE A 114 17.07 4.93 19.78
CA ILE A 114 17.11 3.46 19.68
C ILE A 114 17.25 2.81 21.07
N GLU A 115 18.12 3.33 21.93
CA GLU A 115 18.29 2.83 23.29
C GLU A 115 16.98 2.97 24.09
N SER A 116 16.31 4.13 23.97
CA SER A 116 15.00 4.37 24.57
C SER A 116 13.91 3.41 24.06
N PHE A 117 13.93 3.09 22.76
CA PHE A 117 13.02 2.09 22.18
C PHE A 117 13.24 0.71 22.82
N GLN A 118 14.50 0.29 22.98
CA GLN A 118 14.85 -1.00 23.59
C GLN A 118 14.43 -1.07 25.05
N GLU A 119 14.59 0.02 25.81
CA GLU A 119 14.12 0.13 27.19
C GLU A 119 12.60 -0.02 27.27
N CYS A 120 11.85 0.75 26.46
CA CYS A 120 10.39 0.65 26.40
C CYS A 120 9.92 -0.77 26.04
N TYR A 121 10.60 -1.43 25.09
CA TYR A 121 10.29 -2.79 24.69
C TYR A 121 10.33 -3.77 25.87
N THR A 122 11.25 -3.62 26.82
CA THR A 122 11.35 -4.55 27.97
C THR A 122 10.05 -4.65 28.77
N THR A 123 9.33 -3.52 28.90
CA THR A 123 8.04 -3.45 29.58
C THR A 123 6.91 -3.87 28.66
N LEU A 124 6.93 -3.40 27.41
CA LEU A 124 5.87 -3.66 26.43
C LEU A 124 5.88 -5.10 25.90
N ALA A 125 6.96 -5.87 26.10
CA ALA A 125 7.07 -7.27 25.67
C ALA A 125 5.95 -8.17 26.21
N ARG A 126 5.33 -7.80 27.35
CA ARG A 126 4.17 -8.51 27.92
C ARG A 126 2.97 -8.59 26.97
N TYR A 127 2.82 -7.60 26.07
CA TYR A 127 1.78 -7.56 25.06
C TYR A 127 2.07 -8.52 23.90
N LYS A 128 3.28 -9.06 23.75
CA LYS A 128 3.64 -10.00 22.68
C LYS A 128 3.34 -9.47 21.26
N ASN A 129 3.38 -8.14 21.09
CA ASN A 129 3.12 -7.52 19.80
C ASN A 129 4.22 -7.89 18.79
N VAL A 130 3.82 -8.47 17.65
CA VAL A 130 4.74 -9.01 16.64
C VAL A 130 5.50 -7.88 15.94
N TYR A 131 4.83 -6.79 15.58
CA TYR A 131 5.44 -5.63 14.91
C TYR A 131 6.54 -5.01 15.78
N LEU A 132 6.24 -4.72 17.04
CA LEU A 132 7.20 -4.14 17.98
C LEU A 132 8.42 -5.06 18.19
N LYS A 133 8.20 -6.37 18.27
CA LYS A 133 9.28 -7.37 18.36
C LYS A 133 10.16 -7.36 17.11
N LEU A 134 9.58 -7.24 15.92
CA LEU A 134 10.33 -7.20 14.67
C LEU A 134 11.17 -5.93 14.56
N VAL A 135 10.63 -4.75 14.88
CA VAL A 135 11.41 -3.49 14.92
C VAL A 135 12.60 -3.63 15.86
N LYS A 136 12.38 -4.18 17.06
CA LYS A 136 13.46 -4.44 18.02
C LYS A 136 14.57 -5.33 17.44
N GLN A 137 14.19 -6.37 16.70
CA GLN A 137 15.13 -7.29 16.06
C GLN A 137 15.91 -6.61 14.94
N ILE A 138 15.23 -5.84 14.09
CA ILE A 138 15.84 -5.09 12.98
C ILE A 138 16.85 -4.06 13.48
N ILE A 139 16.51 -3.33 14.54
CA ILE A 139 17.43 -2.41 15.21
C ILE A 139 18.69 -3.16 15.68
N LYS A 140 18.53 -4.33 16.31
CA LYS A 140 19.64 -5.15 16.79
C LYS A 140 20.53 -5.67 15.65
N GLU A 141 19.95 -5.90 14.47
CA GLU A 141 20.66 -6.34 13.26
C GLU A 141 21.41 -5.20 12.55
N GLY A 142 21.30 -3.96 13.05
CA GLY A 142 22.00 -2.80 12.52
C GLY A 142 21.16 -1.93 11.58
N GLY A 143 19.86 -2.21 11.46
CA GLY A 143 18.92 -1.38 10.71
C GLY A 143 18.15 -2.13 9.62
N PRO A 144 17.17 -1.47 9.00
CA PRO A 144 16.18 -2.09 8.11
C PRO A 144 16.76 -2.62 6.80
N TRP A 145 17.96 -2.18 6.43
CA TRP A 145 18.65 -2.55 5.19
C TRP A 145 19.79 -3.56 5.42
N GLU A 146 20.11 -3.92 6.67
CA GLU A 146 21.35 -4.62 6.99
C GLU A 146 21.32 -6.14 6.76
N ASN A 147 20.14 -6.73 6.58
CA ASN A 147 20.02 -8.15 6.29
C ASN A 147 20.80 -8.52 5.00
N PRO A 148 21.71 -9.51 5.04
CA PRO A 148 22.56 -9.84 3.89
C PRO A 148 21.76 -10.39 2.70
N VAL A 149 20.66 -11.11 2.95
CA VAL A 149 19.78 -11.63 1.89
C VAL A 149 19.04 -10.49 1.23
N LEU A 150 18.50 -9.54 2.00
CA LEU A 150 17.91 -8.31 1.46
C LEU A 150 18.91 -7.56 0.58
N LYS A 151 20.13 -7.30 1.07
CA LYS A 151 21.18 -6.63 0.28
C LYS A 151 21.50 -7.35 -1.03
N ALA A 152 21.50 -8.68 -1.03
CA ALA A 152 21.70 -9.48 -2.23
C ALA A 152 20.52 -9.35 -3.20
N VAL A 153 19.28 -9.40 -2.70
CA VAL A 153 18.05 -9.22 -3.48
C VAL A 153 18.03 -7.84 -4.15
N LEU A 154 18.31 -6.76 -3.41
CA LEU A 154 18.31 -5.40 -3.95
C LEU A 154 19.38 -5.20 -5.04
N LYS A 155 20.48 -5.96 -4.99
CA LYS A 155 21.54 -5.97 -6.01
C LYS A 155 21.31 -7.00 -7.13
N GLU A 156 20.15 -7.65 -7.16
CA GLU A 156 19.83 -8.77 -8.06
C GLU A 156 20.91 -9.86 -8.09
N THR A 157 21.58 -10.08 -6.95
CA THR A 157 22.60 -11.13 -6.81
C THR A 157 21.90 -12.48 -6.58
N PRO A 158 22.21 -13.54 -7.34
CA PRO A 158 21.55 -14.84 -7.19
C PRO A 158 21.65 -15.37 -5.75
N GLN A 159 20.52 -15.76 -5.17
CA GLN A 159 20.43 -16.40 -3.86
C GLN A 159 19.67 -17.73 -3.98
N PRO A 160 20.00 -18.75 -3.17
CA PRO A 160 19.19 -19.96 -3.10
C PRO A 160 17.76 -19.62 -2.66
N GLN A 161 16.75 -20.21 -3.32
CA GLN A 161 15.34 -19.94 -3.01
C GLN A 161 15.02 -20.18 -1.53
N GLU A 162 15.55 -21.25 -0.94
CA GLU A 162 15.36 -21.54 0.49
C GLU A 162 15.90 -20.44 1.40
N THR A 163 17.01 -19.79 1.03
CA THR A 163 17.58 -18.66 1.78
C THR A 163 16.69 -17.42 1.68
N VAL A 164 16.14 -17.17 0.50
CA VAL A 164 15.17 -16.09 0.27
C VAL A 164 13.89 -16.34 1.04
N ASP A 165 13.34 -17.55 0.99
CA ASP A 165 12.11 -17.91 1.70
C ASP A 165 12.29 -17.82 3.21
N MET A 166 13.43 -18.28 3.76
CA MET A 166 13.74 -18.09 5.19
C MET A 166 13.76 -16.61 5.58
N TYR A 167 14.30 -15.74 4.72
CA TYR A 167 14.28 -14.30 4.96
C TYR A 167 12.87 -13.73 4.90
N LEU A 168 12.09 -14.06 3.87
CA LEU A 168 10.71 -13.58 3.72
C LEU A 168 9.80 -14.03 4.88
N ASN A 169 10.03 -15.23 5.44
CA ASN A 169 9.34 -15.73 6.62
C ASN A 169 9.82 -15.12 7.95
N SER A 170 10.94 -14.40 7.95
CA SER A 170 11.48 -13.77 9.17
C SER A 170 10.82 -12.44 9.50
N GLU A 171 10.18 -11.82 8.52
CA GLU A 171 9.46 -10.55 8.65
C GLU A 171 8.00 -10.70 8.18
N ILE A 172 7.24 -9.61 8.23
CA ILE A 172 5.83 -9.57 7.82
C ILE A 172 5.66 -8.79 6.51
N PRO A 173 4.61 -9.07 5.71
CA PRO A 173 4.43 -8.43 4.40
C PRO A 173 4.43 -6.90 4.45
N ALA A 174 3.87 -6.30 5.51
CA ALA A 174 3.83 -4.86 5.69
C ALA A 174 5.22 -4.20 5.68
N PHE A 175 6.25 -4.85 6.26
CA PHE A 175 7.60 -4.27 6.31
C PHE A 175 8.26 -4.27 4.93
N PHE A 176 8.01 -5.29 4.12
CA PHE A 176 8.45 -5.33 2.73
C PHE A 176 7.72 -4.28 1.88
N GLU A 177 6.41 -4.11 2.08
CA GLU A 177 5.64 -3.07 1.40
C GLU A 177 6.17 -1.67 1.71
N ILE A 178 6.41 -1.34 2.99
CA ILE A 178 6.97 -0.04 3.38
C ILE A 178 8.36 0.16 2.75
N ARG A 179 9.22 -0.88 2.70
CA ARG A 179 10.51 -0.80 1.99
C ARG A 179 10.34 -0.51 0.50
N VAL A 180 9.41 -1.19 -0.17
CA VAL A 180 9.14 -0.95 -1.60
C VAL A 180 8.62 0.48 -1.82
N ARG A 181 7.65 0.94 -1.01
CA ARG A 181 7.14 2.32 -1.04
C ARG A 181 8.27 3.33 -0.89
N TYR A 182 9.14 3.13 0.10
CA TYR A 182 10.29 3.99 0.34
C TYR A 182 11.26 4.02 -0.85
N LEU A 183 11.61 2.86 -1.41
CA LEU A 183 12.51 2.77 -2.56
C LEU A 183 11.94 3.52 -3.77
N LEU A 184 10.63 3.39 -4.02
CA LEU A 184 9.94 4.13 -5.08
C LEU A 184 9.94 5.64 -4.82
N ALA A 185 9.65 6.07 -3.59
CA ALA A 185 9.68 7.48 -3.20
C ALA A 185 11.08 8.10 -3.35
N CYS A 186 12.14 7.31 -3.18
CA CYS A 186 13.53 7.72 -3.38
C CYS A 186 14.04 7.53 -4.82
N GLU A 187 13.16 7.21 -5.77
CA GLU A 187 13.51 6.92 -7.18
C GLU A 187 14.52 5.76 -7.37
N ARG A 188 14.64 4.87 -6.38
CA ARG A 188 15.46 3.65 -6.45
C ARG A 188 14.69 2.50 -7.11
N ILE A 189 14.29 2.74 -8.36
CA ILE A 189 13.31 1.90 -9.08
C ILE A 189 13.80 0.47 -9.27
N GLU A 190 15.08 0.26 -9.59
CA GLU A 190 15.65 -1.08 -9.81
C GLU A 190 15.51 -1.95 -8.55
N GLU A 191 15.83 -1.38 -7.40
CA GLU A 191 15.75 -2.06 -6.10
C GLU A 191 14.31 -2.34 -5.69
N ALA A 192 13.39 -1.40 -5.93
CA ALA A 192 11.96 -1.60 -5.68
C ALA A 192 11.41 -2.74 -6.53
N VAL A 193 11.80 -2.81 -7.81
CA VAL A 193 11.41 -3.89 -8.73
C VAL A 193 12.00 -5.22 -8.29
N ALA A 194 13.28 -5.25 -7.91
CA ALA A 194 13.95 -6.46 -7.43
C ALA A 194 13.26 -7.03 -6.18
N LEU A 195 12.98 -6.17 -5.18
CA LEU A 195 12.28 -6.58 -3.97
C LEU A 195 10.85 -7.04 -4.24
N SER A 196 10.09 -6.29 -5.05
CA SER A 196 8.71 -6.66 -5.42
C SER A 196 8.66 -8.02 -6.12
N LYS A 197 9.53 -8.25 -7.11
CA LYS A 197 9.69 -9.54 -7.81
C LYS A 197 10.03 -10.68 -6.85
N CYS A 198 10.87 -10.42 -5.86
CA CYS A 198 11.27 -11.39 -4.85
C CYS A 198 10.09 -11.81 -3.95
N CYS A 199 9.20 -10.87 -3.62
CA CYS A 199 8.05 -11.10 -2.74
C CYS A 199 6.89 -11.83 -3.43
N ILE A 200 6.63 -11.55 -4.72
CA ILE A 200 5.49 -12.10 -5.50
C ILE A 200 5.34 -13.64 -5.43
N PRO A 201 6.38 -14.47 -5.65
CA PRO A 201 6.20 -15.92 -5.70
C PRO A 201 6.03 -16.56 -4.30
N HIS A 202 6.24 -15.82 -3.21
CA HIS A 202 6.19 -16.38 -1.86
C HIS A 202 4.75 -16.57 -1.39
N PRO A 203 4.37 -17.72 -0.81
CA PRO A 203 2.98 -18.07 -0.54
C PRO A 203 2.27 -17.18 0.48
N GLU A 204 2.99 -16.63 1.47
CA GLU A 204 2.42 -15.72 2.47
C GLU A 204 2.61 -14.25 2.07
N VAL A 205 3.86 -13.81 1.91
CA VAL A 205 4.20 -12.44 1.49
C VAL A 205 3.56 -12.03 0.15
N GLY A 206 3.57 -12.90 -0.86
CA GLY A 206 3.01 -12.62 -2.19
C GLY A 206 1.49 -12.43 -2.21
N THR A 207 0.78 -12.76 -1.12
CA THR A 207 -0.67 -12.46 -1.01
C THR A 207 -0.95 -10.97 -0.92
N ASN A 208 0.03 -10.16 -0.51
CA ASN A 208 -0.10 -8.71 -0.55
C ASN A 208 0.05 -8.21 -2.00
N LEU A 209 -1.08 -7.82 -2.59
CA LEU A 209 -1.17 -7.37 -3.98
C LEU A 209 -0.38 -6.09 -4.28
N TYR A 210 0.07 -5.36 -3.26
CA TYR A 210 0.92 -4.19 -3.46
C TYR A 210 2.21 -4.52 -4.24
N PHE A 211 2.81 -5.71 -4.03
CA PHE A 211 4.01 -6.10 -4.78
C PHE A 211 3.74 -6.26 -6.28
N HIS A 212 2.57 -6.82 -6.63
CA HIS A 212 2.13 -6.86 -8.02
C HIS A 212 1.86 -5.46 -8.56
N GLN A 213 1.14 -4.63 -7.80
CA GLN A 213 0.86 -3.23 -8.18
C GLN A 213 2.14 -2.46 -8.49
N ALA A 214 3.08 -2.42 -7.53
CA ALA A 214 4.35 -1.71 -7.67
C ALA A 214 5.15 -2.20 -8.88
N TYR A 215 5.26 -3.53 -9.04
CA TYR A 215 6.01 -4.11 -10.15
C TYR A 215 5.38 -3.82 -11.52
N LEU A 216 4.07 -4.01 -11.68
CA LEU A 216 3.35 -3.73 -12.92
C LEU A 216 3.41 -2.25 -13.29
N THR A 217 3.23 -1.36 -12.31
CA THR A 217 3.38 0.08 -12.49
C THR A 217 4.78 0.42 -13.01
N CYS A 218 5.84 -0.17 -12.45
CA CYS A 218 7.21 0.06 -12.92
C CYS A 218 7.42 -0.45 -14.34
N LEU A 219 6.94 -1.65 -14.68
CA LEU A 219 7.00 -2.19 -16.04
C LEU A 219 6.27 -1.30 -17.05
N PHE A 220 5.11 -0.77 -16.67
CA PHE A 220 4.33 0.14 -17.50
C PHE A 220 5.07 1.46 -17.73
N LYS A 221 5.55 2.11 -16.66
CA LYS A 221 6.32 3.36 -16.75
C LYS A 221 7.62 3.18 -17.57
N ALA A 222 8.25 2.02 -17.48
CA ALA A 222 9.42 1.65 -18.28
C ALA A 222 9.11 1.22 -19.73
N SER A 223 7.83 1.20 -20.14
CA SER A 223 7.39 0.73 -21.47
C SER A 223 7.78 -0.72 -21.80
N LEU A 224 7.97 -1.58 -20.79
CA LEU A 224 8.34 -2.99 -20.94
C LEU A 224 7.12 -3.87 -21.20
N ARG A 225 6.45 -3.66 -22.33
CA ARG A 225 5.16 -4.28 -22.66
C ARG A 225 5.16 -5.80 -22.58
N ASP A 226 6.16 -6.48 -23.15
CA ASP A 226 6.17 -7.95 -23.17
C ASP A 226 6.27 -8.55 -21.76
N HIS A 227 7.08 -7.93 -20.90
CA HIS A 227 7.19 -8.31 -19.50
C HIS A 227 5.89 -8.02 -18.75
N LEU A 228 5.26 -6.87 -19.00
CA LEU A 228 3.99 -6.49 -18.39
C LEU A 228 2.90 -7.54 -18.67
N HIS A 229 2.66 -7.86 -19.95
CA HIS A 229 1.64 -8.85 -20.33
C HIS A 229 1.93 -10.24 -19.76
N LYS A 230 3.21 -10.66 -19.73
CA LYS A 230 3.61 -11.95 -19.15
C LYS A 230 3.28 -12.04 -17.66
N GLU A 231 3.49 -10.97 -16.90
CA GLU A 231 3.20 -10.94 -15.48
C GLU A 231 1.70 -10.80 -15.20
N MET A 232 0.98 -9.97 -15.95
CA MET A 232 -0.48 -9.86 -15.87
C MET A 232 -1.19 -11.19 -16.18
N ALA A 233 -0.63 -12.03 -17.06
CA ALA A 233 -1.18 -13.35 -17.38
C ALA A 233 -1.25 -14.31 -16.17
N ARG A 234 -0.48 -14.05 -15.11
CA ARG A 234 -0.46 -14.86 -13.89
C ARG A 234 -1.45 -14.39 -12.82
N ILE A 235 -2.05 -13.22 -13.01
CA ILE A 235 -2.93 -12.58 -12.05
C ILE A 235 -4.37 -12.92 -12.42
N ASN A 236 -5.16 -13.38 -11.44
CA ASN A 236 -6.56 -13.69 -11.68
C ASN A 236 -7.41 -12.41 -11.79
N SER A 237 -8.62 -12.52 -12.34
CA SER A 237 -9.47 -11.36 -12.61
C SER A 237 -9.88 -10.56 -11.38
N LYS A 238 -10.02 -11.21 -10.21
CA LYS A 238 -10.38 -10.54 -8.96
C LYS A 238 -9.21 -9.67 -8.49
N ASP A 239 -8.01 -10.24 -8.46
CA ASP A 239 -6.80 -9.55 -8.02
C ASP A 239 -6.44 -8.41 -8.98
N ALA A 240 -6.71 -8.55 -10.28
CA ALA A 240 -6.55 -7.47 -11.25
C ALA A 240 -7.41 -6.24 -10.90
N VAL A 241 -8.68 -6.45 -10.55
CA VAL A 241 -9.59 -5.39 -10.11
C VAL A 241 -9.08 -4.75 -8.81
N GLU A 242 -8.66 -5.57 -7.84
CA GLU A 242 -8.15 -5.09 -6.56
C GLU A 242 -6.86 -4.26 -6.72
N ILE A 243 -5.94 -4.69 -7.58
CA ILE A 243 -4.71 -3.94 -7.92
C ILE A 243 -5.04 -2.56 -8.49
N ILE A 244 -5.99 -2.46 -9.44
CA ILE A 244 -6.38 -1.17 -10.03
C ILE A 244 -7.03 -0.26 -8.98
N CYS A 245 -7.92 -0.81 -8.15
CA CYS A 245 -8.57 -0.05 -7.07
C CYS A 245 -7.57 0.46 -6.03
N ASN A 246 -6.60 -0.36 -5.63
CA ASN A 246 -5.57 0.03 -4.68
C ASN A 246 -4.66 1.14 -5.25
N ALA A 247 -4.34 1.04 -6.54
CA ALA A 247 -3.53 2.04 -7.23
C ALA A 247 -4.26 3.39 -7.40
N GLU A 248 -5.60 3.44 -7.35
CA GLU A 248 -6.37 4.67 -7.64
C GLU A 248 -5.99 5.86 -6.75
N ARG A 249 -5.54 5.59 -5.52
CA ARG A 249 -5.13 6.63 -4.57
C ARG A 249 -3.69 7.11 -4.74
N GLU A 250 -2.87 6.35 -5.47
CA GLU A 250 -1.41 6.53 -5.51
C GLU A 250 -0.92 6.95 -6.90
N GLU A 251 -1.59 6.48 -7.95
CA GLU A 251 -1.14 6.66 -9.33
C GLU A 251 -2.00 7.68 -10.11
N LYS A 252 -1.39 8.25 -11.16
CA LYS A 252 -2.10 9.18 -12.05
C LYS A 252 -3.08 8.42 -12.95
N ASP A 253 -4.16 9.08 -13.34
CA ASP A 253 -5.20 8.52 -14.22
C ASP A 253 -4.63 7.88 -15.50
N GLU A 254 -3.56 8.43 -16.09
CA GLU A 254 -2.90 7.86 -17.27
C GLU A 254 -2.34 6.45 -17.01
N VAL A 255 -1.67 6.25 -15.89
CA VAL A 255 -1.08 4.95 -15.50
C VAL A 255 -2.19 3.96 -15.16
N LEU A 256 -3.18 4.40 -14.39
CA LEU A 256 -4.34 3.58 -14.02
C LEU A 256 -5.11 3.11 -15.25
N LEU A 257 -5.41 4.04 -16.17
CA LEU A 257 -6.10 3.73 -17.40
C LEU A 257 -5.29 2.78 -18.28
N GLY A 258 -3.98 2.98 -18.38
CA GLY A 258 -3.07 2.09 -19.10
C GLY A 258 -3.04 0.67 -18.54
N LEU A 259 -2.88 0.51 -17.23
CA LEU A 259 -2.90 -0.80 -16.56
C LEU A 259 -4.27 -1.47 -16.66
N CYS A 260 -5.35 -0.72 -16.44
CA CYS A 260 -6.71 -1.21 -16.53
C CYS A 260 -7.02 -1.69 -17.97
N ARG A 261 -6.63 -0.92 -18.98
CA ARG A 261 -6.74 -1.29 -20.39
C ARG A 261 -5.95 -2.57 -20.71
N ALA A 262 -4.74 -2.72 -20.18
CA ALA A 262 -3.92 -3.91 -20.40
C ALA A 262 -4.56 -5.18 -19.80
N PHE A 263 -5.04 -5.11 -18.55
CA PHE A 263 -5.81 -6.21 -17.95
C PHE A 263 -7.08 -6.53 -18.75
N LEU A 264 -7.76 -5.50 -19.24
CA LEU A 264 -9.00 -5.66 -19.98
C LEU A 264 -8.76 -6.36 -21.31
N ILE A 265 -7.75 -5.95 -22.08
CA ILE A 265 -7.34 -6.62 -23.31
C ILE A 265 -7.04 -8.10 -23.05
N GLN A 266 -6.25 -8.40 -22.01
CA GLN A 266 -5.93 -9.79 -21.66
C GLN A 266 -7.20 -10.62 -21.34
N GLN A 267 -8.16 -10.07 -20.59
CA GLN A 267 -9.41 -10.78 -20.29
C GLN A 267 -10.29 -10.98 -21.53
N LEU A 268 -10.30 -10.01 -22.45
CA LEU A 268 -11.02 -10.09 -23.71
C LEU A 268 -10.42 -11.14 -24.64
N GLU A 269 -9.09 -11.20 -24.75
CA GLU A 269 -8.37 -12.20 -25.55
C GLU A 269 -8.56 -13.61 -25.00
N THR A 270 -8.51 -13.77 -23.67
CA THR A 270 -8.75 -15.06 -23.00
C THR A 270 -10.23 -15.47 -22.96
N GLY A 271 -11.15 -14.55 -23.27
CA GLY A 271 -12.59 -14.79 -23.24
C GLY A 271 -13.17 -14.99 -21.82
N ASN A 272 -12.43 -14.58 -20.79
CA ASN A 272 -12.78 -14.79 -19.38
C ASN A 272 -13.83 -13.78 -18.87
N MET A 273 -15.03 -14.26 -18.58
CA MET A 273 -16.15 -13.43 -18.10
C MET A 273 -16.11 -13.12 -16.60
N TYR A 274 -15.18 -13.71 -15.82
CA TYR A 274 -15.11 -13.50 -14.36
C TYR A 274 -14.53 -12.11 -14.06
N TYR A 275 -15.23 -11.30 -13.24
CA TYR A 275 -14.90 -9.90 -12.91
C TYR A 275 -14.76 -8.92 -14.10
N ILE A 276 -15.10 -9.34 -15.33
CA ILE A 276 -15.03 -8.45 -16.51
C ILE A 276 -15.93 -7.23 -16.38
N TRP A 277 -17.09 -7.38 -15.71
CA TRP A 277 -18.04 -6.30 -15.48
C TRP A 277 -17.43 -5.20 -14.61
N ASP A 278 -16.78 -5.60 -13.52
CA ASP A 278 -16.10 -4.69 -12.60
C ASP A 278 -14.93 -3.99 -13.31
N LEU A 279 -14.15 -4.73 -14.10
CA LEU A 279 -13.02 -4.16 -14.84
C LEU A 279 -13.48 -3.17 -15.92
N ILE A 280 -14.53 -3.49 -16.69
CA ILE A 280 -15.13 -2.56 -17.67
C ILE A 280 -15.72 -1.34 -16.99
N PHE A 281 -16.37 -1.50 -15.84
CA PHE A 281 -16.93 -0.38 -15.08
C PHE A 281 -15.83 0.56 -14.59
N ILE A 282 -14.74 0.02 -14.02
CA ILE A 282 -13.60 0.82 -13.59
C ILE A 282 -12.97 1.53 -14.79
N TRP A 283 -12.71 0.78 -15.88
CA TRP A 283 -12.18 1.32 -17.11
C TRP A 283 -13.06 2.46 -17.67
N SER A 284 -14.39 2.30 -17.68
CA SER A 284 -15.28 3.31 -18.28
C SER A 284 -15.24 4.62 -17.50
N LYS A 285 -15.22 4.55 -16.17
CA LYS A 285 -15.06 5.72 -15.31
C LYS A 285 -13.68 6.38 -15.48
N LEU A 286 -12.61 5.59 -15.55
CA LEU A 286 -11.26 6.11 -15.77
C LEU A 286 -11.12 6.76 -17.16
N GLN A 287 -11.67 6.14 -18.20
CA GLN A 287 -11.62 6.65 -19.58
C GLN A 287 -12.30 8.03 -19.67
N LEU A 288 -13.48 8.19 -19.07
CA LEU A 288 -14.22 9.45 -19.11
C LEU A 288 -13.64 10.53 -18.18
N ARG A 289 -12.97 10.12 -17.11
CA ARG A 289 -12.20 11.01 -16.24
C ARG A 289 -10.97 11.57 -16.98
N ALA A 290 -10.24 10.71 -17.70
CA ALA A 290 -9.08 11.09 -18.48
C ALA A 290 -9.45 11.88 -19.75
N ASN A 291 -10.56 11.52 -20.40
CA ASN A 291 -11.07 12.19 -21.59
C ASN A 291 -12.61 12.18 -21.62
N SER A 292 -13.22 13.36 -21.49
CA SER A 292 -14.67 13.53 -21.44
C SER A 292 -15.37 13.41 -22.80
N SER A 293 -14.64 13.20 -23.90
CA SER A 293 -15.21 13.00 -25.25
C SER A 293 -16.00 11.69 -25.33
N LYS A 294 -17.31 11.81 -25.59
CA LYS A 294 -18.20 10.67 -25.82
C LYS A 294 -17.83 9.88 -27.08
N GLN A 295 -17.31 10.56 -28.11
CA GLN A 295 -16.91 9.92 -29.36
C GLN A 295 -15.67 9.05 -29.12
N ASP A 296 -14.67 9.58 -28.43
CA ASP A 296 -13.42 8.87 -28.13
C ASP A 296 -13.70 7.68 -27.22
N PHE A 297 -14.63 7.81 -26.26
CA PHE A 297 -15.10 6.70 -25.45
C PHE A 297 -15.69 5.55 -26.28
N LEU A 298 -16.52 5.86 -27.29
CA LEU A 298 -17.09 4.86 -28.20
C LEU A 298 -16.03 4.21 -29.08
N GLU A 299 -15.09 5.00 -29.61
CA GLU A 299 -13.97 4.48 -30.41
C GLU A 299 -13.12 3.52 -29.58
N GLU A 300 -12.84 3.84 -28.33
CA GLU A 300 -12.10 2.95 -27.44
C GLU A 300 -12.88 1.68 -27.07
N CYS A 301 -14.20 1.77 -26.86
CA CYS A 301 -15.05 0.57 -26.71
C CYS A 301 -14.95 -0.34 -27.93
N GLN A 302 -14.98 0.24 -29.13
CA GLN A 302 -14.84 -0.52 -30.38
C GLN A 302 -13.45 -1.16 -30.47
N GLN A 303 -12.37 -0.42 -30.18
CA GLN A 303 -11.01 -0.96 -30.19
C GLN A 303 -10.84 -2.13 -29.22
N LEU A 304 -11.39 -2.03 -28.01
CA LEU A 304 -11.35 -3.12 -27.04
C LEU A 304 -12.14 -4.34 -27.50
N LEU A 305 -13.33 -4.14 -28.06
CA LEU A 305 -14.16 -5.23 -28.59
C LEU A 305 -13.50 -5.99 -29.75
N LEU A 306 -12.56 -5.39 -30.49
CA LEU A 306 -11.77 -6.10 -31.51
C LEU A 306 -10.89 -7.21 -30.92
N ALA A 307 -10.46 -7.07 -29.67
CA ALA A 307 -9.68 -8.08 -28.97
C ALA A 307 -10.55 -9.21 -28.38
N ALA A 308 -11.88 -9.05 -28.37
CA ALA A 308 -12.77 -10.00 -27.71
C ALA A 308 -12.90 -11.30 -28.51
N THR A 309 -12.54 -12.42 -27.89
CA THR A 309 -12.71 -13.77 -28.46
C THR A 309 -14.05 -14.40 -28.11
N ASN A 310 -14.77 -13.85 -27.12
CA ASN A 310 -16.06 -14.33 -26.64
C ASN A 310 -17.17 -13.32 -26.96
N VAL A 311 -18.14 -13.70 -27.79
CA VAL A 311 -19.25 -12.83 -28.21
C VAL A 311 -20.07 -12.29 -27.03
N LYS A 312 -20.08 -12.98 -25.87
CA LYS A 312 -20.81 -12.50 -24.69
C LYS A 312 -20.19 -11.24 -24.06
N MET A 313 -18.94 -10.89 -24.41
CA MET A 313 -18.28 -9.65 -23.96
C MET A 313 -18.99 -8.39 -24.45
N ILE A 314 -19.78 -8.51 -25.52
CA ILE A 314 -20.63 -7.45 -26.04
C ILE A 314 -21.56 -6.86 -24.97
N PHE A 315 -22.17 -7.71 -24.14
CA PHE A 315 -23.19 -7.27 -23.18
C PHE A 315 -22.64 -6.32 -22.10
N PRO A 316 -21.50 -6.62 -21.45
CA PRO A 316 -20.81 -5.67 -20.58
C PRO A 316 -20.56 -4.29 -21.21
N PHE A 317 -20.04 -4.26 -22.44
CA PHE A 317 -19.76 -3.00 -23.15
C PHE A 317 -21.04 -2.24 -23.51
N MET A 318 -22.08 -2.93 -23.98
CA MET A 318 -23.38 -2.30 -24.25
C MET A 318 -23.93 -1.61 -23.02
N LYS A 319 -23.85 -2.27 -21.86
CA LYS A 319 -24.31 -1.71 -20.60
C LYS A 319 -23.44 -0.55 -20.12
N ALA A 320 -22.12 -0.61 -20.30
CA ALA A 320 -21.23 0.51 -20.00
C ALA A 320 -21.59 1.74 -20.87
N ILE A 321 -21.77 1.55 -22.18
CA ILE A 321 -22.18 2.60 -23.12
C ILE A 321 -23.52 3.22 -22.71
N GLU A 322 -24.52 2.40 -22.40
CA GLU A 322 -25.84 2.87 -21.95
C GLU A 322 -25.74 3.65 -20.64
N THR A 323 -24.90 3.20 -19.70
CA THR A 323 -24.72 3.83 -18.38
C THR A 323 -24.03 5.18 -18.48
N GLU A 324 -22.97 5.29 -19.29
CA GLU A 324 -22.17 6.51 -19.37
C GLU A 324 -22.73 7.55 -20.35
N LEU A 325 -23.37 7.12 -21.43
CA LEU A 325 -23.83 8.03 -22.50
C LEU A 325 -25.34 8.32 -22.48
N GLY A 326 -26.13 7.56 -21.71
CA GLY A 326 -27.59 7.70 -21.66
C GLY A 326 -28.26 7.55 -23.03
N ASP A 327 -29.30 8.34 -23.29
CA ASP A 327 -30.11 8.28 -24.52
C ASP A 327 -29.32 8.61 -25.82
N GLU A 328 -28.17 9.26 -25.72
CA GLU A 328 -27.29 9.55 -26.87
C GLU A 328 -26.51 8.31 -27.34
N GLY A 329 -26.25 7.34 -26.45
CA GLY A 329 -25.64 6.05 -26.82
C GLY A 329 -26.51 5.21 -27.75
N LEU A 330 -27.84 5.37 -27.68
CA LEU A 330 -28.82 4.70 -28.56
C LEU A 330 -28.82 5.25 -29.99
N GLN A 331 -28.43 6.51 -30.21
CA GLN A 331 -28.31 7.06 -31.56
C GLN A 331 -27.03 6.59 -32.25
N MET A 332 -25.95 6.37 -31.50
CA MET A 332 -24.67 5.89 -32.01
C MET A 332 -24.64 4.38 -32.27
N LYS A 333 -25.53 3.59 -31.63
CA LYS A 333 -25.86 2.19 -32.03
C LYS A 333 -26.14 2.07 -33.54
N LYS A 334 -26.77 3.08 -34.15
CA LYS A 334 -27.10 3.10 -35.59
C LYS A 334 -25.90 3.41 -36.50
N VAL A 335 -24.85 4.02 -35.97
CA VAL A 335 -23.62 4.36 -36.73
C VAL A 335 -22.65 3.17 -36.71
N SER A 336 -22.58 2.43 -35.61
CA SER A 336 -21.76 1.21 -35.50
C SER A 336 -22.27 0.06 -36.40
N ASP A 337 -23.60 -0.03 -36.62
CA ASP A 337 -24.21 -0.93 -37.62
C ASP A 337 -23.70 -0.70 -39.06
N ARG A 338 -23.09 0.47 -39.37
CA ARG A 338 -22.47 0.75 -40.68
C ARG A 338 -20.99 0.39 -40.77
N ALA A 339 -20.28 0.24 -39.65
CA ALA A 339 -18.84 0.02 -39.61
C ALA A 339 -18.46 -1.47 -39.48
N MET A 340 -19.38 -2.33 -39.03
CA MET A 340 -19.19 -3.79 -38.97
C MET A 340 -20.43 -4.53 -39.50
N PRO A 341 -20.49 -4.89 -40.80
CA PRO A 341 -21.69 -5.47 -41.40
C PRO A 341 -21.95 -6.95 -41.05
N SER A 342 -21.06 -7.62 -40.31
CA SER A 342 -21.09 -9.08 -40.16
C SER A 342 -21.54 -9.60 -38.79
N GLN A 343 -21.97 -8.73 -37.86
CA GLN A 343 -22.60 -9.17 -36.62
C GLN A 343 -23.89 -8.39 -36.43
N ASP A 344 -25.00 -9.09 -36.62
CA ASP A 344 -26.34 -8.55 -36.48
C ASP A 344 -26.67 -8.44 -34.98
N TRP A 345 -26.37 -7.29 -34.38
CA TRP A 345 -26.54 -7.01 -32.94
C TRP A 345 -28.00 -7.12 -32.45
N ARG A 346 -28.96 -7.26 -33.38
CA ARG A 346 -30.40 -7.34 -33.08
C ARG A 346 -30.85 -8.72 -32.61
N CYS A 347 -30.04 -9.76 -32.76
CA CYS A 347 -30.41 -11.13 -32.38
C CYS A 347 -30.04 -11.52 -30.93
N CYS A 348 -29.48 -10.60 -30.14
CA CYS A 348 -28.95 -10.92 -28.81
C CYS A 348 -29.66 -10.23 -27.63
N ALA A 349 -30.74 -9.48 -27.86
CA ALA A 349 -31.62 -9.04 -26.77
C ALA A 349 -32.66 -10.15 -26.46
N PRO A 350 -32.81 -10.60 -25.21
CA PRO A 350 -34.06 -11.26 -24.80
C PRO A 350 -35.23 -10.27 -24.80
#